data_AF-A0A662SRC6-F1
#
_entry.id   AF-A0A662SRC6-F1
#
_cell.length_a   1.000
_cell.length_b   1.000
_cell.length_c   1.000
_cell.angle_alpha   90.00
_cell.angle_beta   90.00
_cell.angle_gamma   90.00
#
_symmetry.space_group_name_H-M   'P 1'
#
loop_
_entity.id
_entity.type
_entity.pdbx_description
1 polymer ?
#
loop_
_entity_poly.entity_id
_entity_poly.type
_entity_poly.pdbx_seq_one_letter_code
_entity_poly.pdbx_strand_id
1 'polypeptide(L)'
;MIHLALAFATTVYIAWSIGANDETMATAAGSGLFSVDSVVLVGAFMDFIGAVLLGGEVESTLMRLVPEGGLAGSREVGLIVILVSTATWLSAVSLLGWPVSTTHSAVGAAVGLGLFSGGAEAVPWGVLWKVISAWAVSPLLGLAGAFLIYLLMDRVALKRARGLRAREKIEWASAVLVLAWAALTSLSRGGNDIGNATAFLSPLVGDPLLTR
;
A
#
# COMPACT_ATOMS: atom_id res chain seq x y z
N MET A 1 2.73 29.18 -2.51
CA MET A 1 1.28 29.17 -2.76
C MET A 1 0.91 28.21 -3.89
N ILE A 2 1.32 28.44 -5.15
CA ILE A 2 0.91 27.57 -6.28
C ILE A 2 1.45 26.13 -6.21
N HIS A 3 2.73 25.94 -5.84
CA HIS A 3 3.32 24.60 -5.70
C HIS A 3 2.70 23.78 -4.57
N LEU A 4 2.30 24.43 -3.47
CA LEU A 4 1.64 23.76 -2.35
C LEU A 4 0.22 23.31 -2.74
N ALA A 5 -0.55 24.18 -3.41
CA ALA A 5 -1.88 23.82 -3.90
C ALA A 5 -1.82 22.66 -4.91
N LEU A 6 -0.83 22.70 -5.82
CA LEU A 6 -0.61 21.62 -6.78
C LEU A 6 -0.21 20.32 -6.08
N ALA A 7 0.74 20.37 -5.14
CA ALA A 7 1.18 19.21 -4.37
C ALA A 7 0.03 18.59 -3.57
N PHE A 8 -0.81 19.41 -2.93
CA PHE A 8 -2.00 18.94 -2.22
C PHE A 8 -2.98 18.25 -3.17
N ALA A 9 -3.32 18.87 -4.30
CA ALA A 9 -4.20 18.27 -5.30
C ALA A 9 -3.66 16.95 -5.84
N THR A 10 -2.35 16.85 -6.10
CA THR A 10 -1.71 15.62 -6.55
C THR A 10 -1.62 14.56 -5.47
N THR A 11 -1.55 14.96 -4.19
CA THR A 11 -1.56 14.04 -3.05
C THR A 11 -2.95 13.42 -2.87
N VAL A 12 -4.01 14.23 -3.01
CA VAL A 12 -5.39 13.71 -3.04
C VAL A 12 -5.57 12.76 -4.23
N TYR A 13 -5.02 13.11 -5.40
CA TYR A 13 -5.11 12.26 -6.58
C TYR A 13 -4.44 10.89 -6.37
N ILE A 14 -3.19 10.86 -5.90
CA ILE A 14 -2.51 9.59 -5.65
C ILE A 14 -3.18 8.79 -4.52
N ALA A 15 -3.68 9.43 -3.46
CA ALA A 15 -4.36 8.74 -2.38
C ALA A 15 -5.62 8.02 -2.87
N TRP A 16 -6.38 8.67 -3.75
CA TRP A 16 -7.51 8.05 -4.43
C TRP A 16 -7.06 6.90 -5.35
N SER A 17 -6.01 7.10 -6.15
CA SER A 17 -5.48 6.04 -7.03
C SER A 17 -4.97 4.82 -6.27
N ILE A 18 -4.35 5.02 -5.10
CA ILE A 18 -3.92 3.93 -4.20
C ILE A 18 -5.15 3.17 -3.70
N GLY A 19 -6.16 3.88 -3.20
CA GLY A 19 -7.40 3.26 -2.74
C GLY A 19 -8.13 2.47 -3.84
N ALA A 20 -8.08 2.96 -5.08
CA ALA A 20 -8.68 2.27 -6.23
C ALA A 20 -7.89 1.02 -6.68
N ASN A 21 -6.56 1.03 -6.54
CA ASN A 21 -5.70 -0.07 -6.96
C ASN A 21 -5.53 -1.17 -5.91
N ASP A 22 -5.37 -0.78 -4.63
CA ASP A 22 -4.92 -1.66 -3.55
C ASP A 22 -6.09 -2.17 -2.71
N GLU A 23 -6.92 -3.03 -3.30
CA GLU A 23 -8.06 -3.69 -2.65
C GLU A 23 -7.60 -4.90 -1.81
N THR A 24 -8.05 -5.00 -0.55
CA THR A 24 -7.72 -6.12 0.36
C THR A 24 -8.93 -6.90 0.89
N MET A 25 -10.14 -6.41 0.62
CA MET A 25 -11.38 -6.97 1.14
C MET A 25 -11.99 -8.03 0.22
N ALA A 26 -11.41 -8.29 -0.96
CA ALA A 26 -11.90 -9.25 -1.94
C ALA A 26 -12.02 -10.68 -1.40
N THR A 27 -11.12 -11.07 -0.48
CA THR A 27 -11.21 -12.39 0.18
C THR A 27 -12.42 -12.48 1.11
N ALA A 28 -12.75 -11.41 1.83
CA ALA A 28 -13.94 -11.33 2.67
C ALA A 28 -15.22 -11.22 1.83
N ALA A 29 -15.23 -10.39 0.78
CA ALA A 29 -16.32 -10.28 -0.19
C ALA A 29 -16.58 -11.63 -0.88
N GLY A 30 -15.52 -12.29 -1.34
CA GLY A 30 -15.55 -13.57 -2.05
C GLY A 30 -16.03 -14.75 -1.21
N SER A 31 -16.11 -14.60 0.13
CA SER A 31 -16.73 -15.61 1.00
C SER A 31 -18.23 -15.77 0.77
N GLY A 32 -18.90 -14.79 0.14
CA GLY A 32 -20.34 -14.78 -0.10
C GLY A 32 -21.20 -14.53 1.14
N LEU A 33 -20.59 -14.34 2.32
CA LEU A 33 -21.28 -14.12 3.59
C LEU A 33 -21.50 -12.65 3.94
N PHE A 34 -20.76 -11.75 3.30
CA PHE A 34 -20.84 -10.30 3.53
C PHE A 34 -21.07 -9.58 2.20
N SER A 35 -21.82 -8.47 2.22
CA SER A 35 -21.95 -7.63 1.03
C SER A 35 -20.65 -6.88 0.74
N VAL A 36 -20.38 -6.64 -0.54
CA VAL A 36 -19.21 -5.88 -1.01
C VAL A 36 -19.15 -4.52 -0.32
N ASP A 37 -20.27 -3.79 -0.29
CA ASP A 37 -20.35 -2.46 0.32
C ASP A 37 -19.93 -2.47 1.79
N SER A 38 -20.38 -3.47 2.57
CA SER A 38 -20.04 -3.55 4.00
C SER A 38 -18.55 -3.80 4.21
N VAL A 39 -17.97 -4.72 3.45
CA VAL A 39 -16.55 -5.06 3.63
C VAL A 39 -15.64 -3.93 3.14
N VAL A 40 -16.01 -3.24 2.07
CA VAL A 40 -15.29 -2.04 1.60
C VAL A 40 -15.32 -0.92 2.63
N LEU A 41 -16.46 -0.68 3.29
CA LEU A 41 -16.55 0.32 4.37
C LEU A 41 -15.67 -0.03 5.58
N VAL A 42 -15.62 -1.31 5.95
CA VAL A 42 -14.71 -1.77 7.02
C VAL A 42 -13.26 -1.57 6.62
N GLY A 43 -12.89 -1.93 5.38
CA GLY A 43 -11.55 -1.71 4.85
C GLY A 43 -11.19 -0.22 4.85
N ALA A 44 -12.01 0.64 4.27
CA ALA A 44 -11.75 2.09 4.23
C ALA A 44 -11.52 2.70 5.63
N PHE A 45 -12.28 2.26 6.63
CA PHE A 45 -12.09 2.72 8.02
C PHE A 45 -10.78 2.20 8.64
N MET A 46 -10.43 0.94 8.40
CA MET A 46 -9.17 0.35 8.87
C MET A 46 -7.96 0.96 8.17
N ASP A 47 -8.02 1.15 6.85
CA ASP A 47 -6.99 1.84 6.05
C ASP A 47 -6.76 3.25 6.59
N PHE A 48 -7.82 4.00 6.90
CA PHE A 48 -7.71 5.34 7.49
C PHE A 48 -6.98 5.31 8.84
N ILE A 49 -7.35 4.40 9.74
CA ILE A 49 -6.67 4.24 11.04
C ILE A 49 -5.19 3.89 10.83
N GLY A 50 -4.91 2.94 9.93
CA GLY A 50 -3.56 2.53 9.56
C GLY A 50 -2.72 3.70 9.06
N ALA A 51 -3.27 4.47 8.13
CA ALA A 51 -2.61 5.62 7.52
C ALA A 51 -2.19 6.66 8.55
N VAL A 52 -3.10 7.01 9.47
CA VAL A 52 -2.82 7.99 10.53
C VAL A 52 -1.79 7.48 11.53
N LEU A 53 -1.88 6.21 11.95
CA LEU A 53 -1.08 5.68 13.07
C LEU A 53 0.29 5.11 12.66
N LEU A 54 0.43 4.56 11.45
CA LEU A 54 1.55 3.68 11.09
C LEU A 54 2.40 4.19 9.90
N GLY A 55 2.06 5.35 9.30
CA GLY A 55 2.66 5.86 8.05
C GLY A 55 4.15 6.26 8.06
N GLY A 56 4.72 6.56 9.24
CA GLY A 56 5.96 7.36 9.29
C GLY A 56 7.25 6.70 8.80
N GLU A 57 7.40 5.39 8.97
CA GLU A 57 8.64 4.71 8.61
C GLU A 57 8.82 4.59 7.09
N VAL A 58 7.72 4.35 6.36
CA VAL A 58 7.73 4.23 4.89
C VAL A 58 8.02 5.58 4.26
N GLU A 59 7.44 6.66 4.79
CA GLU A 59 7.70 8.02 4.33
C GLU A 59 9.20 8.35 4.36
N SER A 60 9.87 8.02 5.47
CA SER A 60 11.30 8.27 5.63
C SER A 60 12.13 7.51 4.59
N THR A 61 11.71 6.30 4.22
CA THR A 61 12.41 5.45 3.27
C THR A 61 12.24 5.94 1.84
N LEU A 62 11.02 6.32 1.45
CA LEU A 62 10.74 6.90 0.14
C LEU A 62 11.46 8.22 -0.05
N MET A 63 11.51 9.09 0.96
CA MET A 63 12.23 10.36 0.85
C MET A 63 13.74 10.20 0.68
N ARG A 64 14.34 9.14 1.24
CA ARG A 64 15.75 8.79 1.00
C ARG A 64 16.03 8.33 -0.43
N LEU A 65 15.00 7.95 -1.20
CA LEU A 65 15.14 7.59 -2.61
C LEU A 65 15.10 8.79 -3.55
N VAL A 66 14.65 9.95 -3.07
CA VAL A 66 14.52 11.17 -3.89
C VAL A 66 15.82 11.97 -3.90
N PRO A 67 16.46 12.19 -5.08
CA PRO A 67 17.71 12.95 -5.19
C PRO A 67 17.60 14.38 -4.66
N GLU A 68 18.59 14.85 -3.88
CA GLU A 68 18.59 16.18 -3.23
C GLU A 68 18.43 17.34 -4.23
N GLY A 69 19.07 17.25 -5.39
CA GLY A 69 19.01 18.28 -6.45
C GLY A 69 17.66 18.43 -7.15
N GLY A 70 16.72 17.51 -6.93
CA GLY A 70 15.37 17.60 -7.50
C GLY A 70 15.33 17.54 -9.02
N LEU A 71 14.42 18.32 -9.62
CA LEU A 71 14.29 18.50 -11.06
C LEU A 71 14.44 19.99 -11.40
N ALA A 72 15.29 20.32 -12.38
CA ALA A 72 15.50 21.70 -12.84
C ALA A 72 15.83 22.70 -11.70
N GLY A 73 16.53 22.24 -10.66
CA GLY A 73 16.88 23.05 -9.50
C GLY A 73 15.78 23.21 -8.45
N SER A 74 14.63 22.53 -8.60
CA SER A 74 13.56 22.48 -7.60
C SER A 74 13.29 21.04 -7.16
N ARG A 75 13.45 20.79 -5.87
CA ARG A 75 13.10 19.50 -5.25
C ARG A 75 11.59 19.31 -5.24
N GLU A 76 10.83 20.37 -5.04
CA GLU A 76 9.36 20.37 -5.02
C GLU A 76 8.77 19.91 -6.36
N VAL A 77 9.33 20.41 -7.47
CA VAL A 77 8.91 19.97 -8.81
C VAL A 77 9.18 18.47 -9.01
N GLY A 78 10.33 17.97 -8.55
CA GLY A 78 10.65 16.54 -8.59
C GLY A 78 9.64 15.69 -7.81
N LEU A 79 9.26 16.13 -6.61
CA LEU A 79 8.27 15.46 -5.76
C LEU A 79 6.89 15.40 -6.44
N ILE A 80 6.45 16.51 -7.05
CA ILE A 80 5.18 16.57 -7.79
C ILE A 80 5.20 15.63 -9.01
N VAL A 81 6.32 15.56 -9.74
CA VAL A 81 6.47 14.64 -10.87
C VAL A 81 6.34 13.18 -10.43
N ILE A 82 6.94 12.80 -9.29
CA ILE A 82 6.79 11.46 -8.72
C ILE A 82 5.33 11.17 -8.39
N LEU A 83 4.64 12.11 -7.71
CA LEU A 83 3.23 11.96 -7.35
C LEU A 83 2.34 11.78 -8.58
N VAL A 84 2.46 12.67 -9.57
CA VAL A 84 1.63 12.64 -10.78
C VAL A 84 1.90 11.38 -11.60
N SER A 85 3.17 11.04 -11.85
CA SER A 85 3.52 9.85 -12.65
C SER A 85 3.01 8.56 -12.00
N THR A 86 3.15 8.44 -10.68
CA THR A 86 2.65 7.29 -9.92
C THR A 86 1.13 7.23 -9.95
N ALA A 87 0.43 8.33 -9.65
CA ALA A 87 -1.03 8.38 -9.63
C ALA A 87 -1.64 8.09 -11.01
N THR A 88 -1.07 8.64 -12.08
CA THR A 88 -1.52 8.40 -13.45
C THR A 88 -1.33 6.94 -13.84
N TRP A 89 -0.18 6.34 -13.52
CA TRP A 89 0.05 4.92 -13.77
C TRP A 89 -0.95 4.04 -13.03
N LEU A 90 -1.13 4.26 -11.74
CA LEU A 90 -2.08 3.51 -10.91
C LEU A 90 -3.52 3.65 -11.42
N SER A 91 -3.96 4.87 -11.73
CA SER A 91 -5.29 5.10 -12.28
C SER A 91 -5.50 4.35 -13.60
N ALA A 92 -4.50 4.38 -14.50
CA ALA A 92 -4.60 3.72 -15.79
C ALA A 92 -4.73 2.19 -15.66
N VAL A 93 -3.93 1.56 -14.79
CA VAL A 93 -3.97 0.10 -14.61
C VAL A 93 -5.16 -0.35 -13.77
N SER A 94 -5.64 0.46 -12.82
CA SER A 94 -6.90 0.19 -12.11
C SER A 94 -8.10 0.18 -13.06
N LEU A 95 -8.14 1.07 -14.07
CA LEU A 95 -9.17 1.05 -15.11
C LEU A 95 -9.13 -0.23 -15.96
N LEU A 96 -7.95 -0.86 -16.09
CA LEU A 96 -7.78 -2.15 -16.77
C LEU A 96 -8.02 -3.35 -15.84
N GLY A 97 -8.26 -3.11 -14.54
CA GLY A 97 -8.42 -4.16 -13.53
C GLY A 97 -7.13 -4.92 -13.22
N TRP A 98 -5.96 -4.34 -13.50
CA TRP A 98 -4.66 -4.98 -13.26
C TRP A 98 -4.13 -4.61 -11.87
N PRO A 99 -3.93 -5.58 -10.97
CA PRO A 99 -3.33 -5.30 -9.67
C PRO A 99 -1.84 -5.05 -9.85
N VAL A 100 -1.42 -3.80 -9.65
CA VAL A 100 0.00 -3.44 -9.63
C VAL A 100 0.43 -3.00 -8.23
N SER A 101 1.74 -2.90 -7.99
CA SER A 101 2.23 -2.43 -6.69
C SER A 101 2.48 -0.92 -6.70
N THR A 102 1.75 -0.19 -5.86
CA THR A 102 1.96 1.24 -5.59
C THR A 102 3.40 1.55 -5.20
N THR A 103 3.99 0.76 -4.30
CA THR A 103 5.36 1.01 -3.81
C THR A 103 6.40 0.84 -4.92
N HIS A 104 6.25 -0.16 -5.80
CA HIS A 104 7.13 -0.30 -6.96
C HIS A 104 6.99 0.89 -7.92
N SER A 105 5.77 1.38 -8.14
CA SER A 105 5.52 2.53 -9.00
C SER A 105 6.15 3.82 -8.44
N ALA A 106 5.97 4.10 -7.15
CA ALA A 106 6.56 5.27 -6.50
C ALA A 106 8.10 5.22 -6.47
N VAL A 107 8.68 4.06 -6.13
CA VAL A 107 10.14 3.86 -6.15
C VAL A 107 10.68 3.96 -7.57
N GLY A 108 10.00 3.38 -8.55
CA GLY A 108 10.37 3.47 -9.96
C GLY A 108 10.35 4.91 -10.48
N ALA A 109 9.35 5.70 -10.10
CA ALA A 109 9.27 7.12 -10.40
C ALA A 109 10.44 7.92 -9.76
N ALA A 110 10.79 7.64 -8.50
CA ALA A 110 11.92 8.27 -7.83
C ALA A 110 13.27 7.92 -8.48
N VAL A 111 13.46 6.65 -8.85
CA VAL A 111 14.65 6.21 -9.61
C VAL A 111 14.70 6.87 -10.98
N GLY A 112 13.57 6.92 -11.70
CA GLY A 112 13.47 7.60 -12.99
C GLY A 112 13.81 9.09 -12.90
N LEU A 113 13.34 9.77 -11.85
CA LEU A 113 13.72 11.15 -11.56
C LEU A 113 15.23 11.30 -11.38
N GLY A 114 15.87 10.43 -10.58
CA GLY A 114 17.32 10.48 -10.36
C GLY A 114 18.13 10.24 -11.62
N LEU A 115 17.75 9.23 -12.41
CA LEU A 115 18.38 8.96 -13.70
C LEU A 115 18.27 10.16 -14.65
N PHE A 116 17.12 10.84 -14.67
CA PHE A 116 16.91 12.00 -15.52
C PHE A 116 17.66 13.26 -15.04
N SER A 117 17.69 13.53 -13.73
CA SER A 117 18.23 14.77 -13.20
C SER A 117 19.76 14.77 -13.02
N GLY A 118 20.36 13.61 -12.73
CA GLY A 118 21.80 13.51 -12.47
C GLY A 118 22.43 12.19 -12.89
N GLY A 119 21.75 11.39 -13.72
CA GLY A 119 22.26 10.11 -14.21
C GLY A 119 22.32 9.03 -13.12
N ALA A 120 23.10 7.99 -13.37
CA ALA A 120 23.19 6.82 -12.47
C ALA A 120 23.75 7.18 -11.07
N GLU A 121 24.57 8.22 -10.96
CA GLU A 121 25.17 8.63 -9.69
C GLU A 121 24.16 9.31 -8.74
N ALA A 122 23.10 9.91 -9.28
CA ALA A 122 22.04 10.54 -8.50
C ALA A 122 21.05 9.53 -7.89
N VAL A 123 21.13 8.25 -8.29
CA VAL A 123 20.28 7.19 -7.73
C VAL A 123 20.93 6.64 -6.44
N PRO A 124 20.21 6.63 -5.31
CA PRO A 124 20.73 6.08 -4.05
C PRO A 124 20.67 4.54 -4.04
N TRP A 125 21.59 3.90 -4.77
CA TRP A 125 21.64 2.45 -4.96
C TRP A 125 21.64 1.64 -3.66
N GLY A 126 22.33 2.13 -2.62
CA GLY A 126 22.36 1.46 -1.32
C GLY A 126 21.01 1.39 -0.63
N VAL A 127 20.16 2.41 -0.79
CA VAL A 127 18.78 2.42 -0.27
C VAL A 127 17.90 1.54 -1.16
N LEU A 128 18.04 1.67 -2.49
CA LEU A 128 17.28 0.88 -3.46
C LEU A 128 17.51 -0.63 -3.27
N TRP A 129 18.75 -1.09 -3.03
CA TRP A 129 19.01 -2.50 -2.80
C TRP A 129 18.37 -3.04 -1.52
N LYS A 130 18.29 -2.23 -0.46
CA LYS A 130 17.58 -2.61 0.76
C LYS A 130 16.09 -2.80 0.48
N VAL A 131 15.49 -1.88 -0.27
CA VAL A 131 14.08 -1.96 -0.67
C VAL A 131 13.80 -3.20 -1.53
N ILE A 132 14.63 -3.45 -2.56
CA ILE A 132 14.51 -4.62 -3.43
C ILE A 132 14.67 -5.92 -2.62
N SER A 133 15.61 -5.96 -1.69
CA SER A 133 15.80 -7.14 -0.82
C SER A 133 14.57 -7.41 0.05
N ALA A 134 13.94 -6.36 0.59
CA ALA A 134 12.71 -6.49 1.37
C ALA A 134 11.54 -7.00 0.52
N TRP A 135 11.42 -6.55 -0.74
CA TRP A 135 10.41 -7.01 -1.69
C TRP A 135 10.56 -8.49 -2.06
N ALA A 136 11.79 -9.00 -2.08
CA ALA A 136 12.03 -10.43 -2.33
C ALA A 136 11.68 -11.30 -1.12
N VAL A 137 11.95 -10.81 0.09
CA VAL A 137 11.75 -11.57 1.34
C VAL A 137 10.30 -11.57 1.79
N SER A 138 9.56 -10.46 1.64
CA SER A 138 8.21 -10.34 2.20
C SER A 138 7.18 -11.35 1.64
N PRO A 139 7.14 -11.68 0.34
CA PRO A 139 6.21 -12.68 -0.17
C PRO A 139 6.53 -14.09 0.33
N LEU A 140 7.82 -14.41 0.54
CA LEU A 140 8.26 -15.69 1.07
C LEU A 140 7.82 -15.87 2.52
N LEU A 141 7.92 -14.82 3.34
CA LEU A 141 7.41 -14.82 4.71
C LEU A 141 5.88 -14.94 4.73
N GLY A 142 5.19 -14.23 3.83
CA GLY A 142 3.73 -14.34 3.66
C GLY A 142 3.30 -15.76 3.29
N LEU A 143 3.99 -16.39 2.33
CA LEU A 143 3.72 -17.77 1.91
C LEU A 143 3.96 -18.78 3.03
N ALA A 144 5.07 -18.64 3.76
CA ALA A 144 5.37 -19.50 4.90
C ALA A 144 4.30 -19.35 5.99
N GLY A 145 3.90 -18.12 6.33
CA GLY A 145 2.83 -17.85 7.28
C GLY A 145 1.49 -18.45 6.87
N ALA A 146 1.08 -18.24 5.61
CA ALA A 146 -0.15 -18.80 5.05
C ALA A 146 -0.16 -20.34 5.12
N PHE A 147 0.96 -20.98 4.77
CA PHE A 147 1.10 -22.43 4.85
C PHE A 147 0.97 -22.96 6.28
N LEU A 148 1.60 -22.30 7.25
CA LEU A 148 1.52 -22.69 8.66
C LEU A 148 0.10 -22.53 9.23
N ILE A 149 -0.58 -21.43 8.91
CA ILE A 149 -1.98 -21.19 9.32
C ILE A 149 -2.90 -22.25 8.71
N TYR A 150 -2.71 -22.60 7.44
CA TYR A 150 -3.47 -23.67 6.80
C TYR A 150 -3.29 -25.01 7.51
N LEU A 151 -2.05 -25.41 7.83
CA LEU A 151 -1.79 -26.66 8.56
C LEU A 151 -2.44 -26.67 9.95
N LEU A 152 -2.47 -25.52 10.62
CA LEU A 152 -3.14 -25.38 11.91
C LEU A 152 -4.66 -25.55 11.76
N MET A 153 -5.28 -24.88 10.78
CA MET A 153 -6.71 -24.99 10.50
C MET A 153 -7.12 -26.39 10.07
N ASP A 154 -6.30 -27.05 9.26
CA ASP A 154 -6.51 -28.45 8.85
C ASP A 154 -6.57 -29.39 10.06
N ARG A 155 -5.61 -29.26 10.99
CA ARG A 155 -5.53 -30.12 12.19
C ARG A 155 -6.61 -29.83 13.22
N VAL A 156 -6.93 -28.55 13.45
CA VAL A 156 -7.80 -28.13 14.57
C VAL A 156 -9.27 -28.09 14.16
N ALA A 157 -9.58 -27.69 12.94
CA ALA A 157 -10.96 -27.51 12.48
C ALA A 157 -11.35 -28.54 11.41
N LEU A 158 -10.69 -28.52 10.24
CA LEU A 158 -11.18 -29.22 9.05
C LEU A 158 -11.25 -30.74 9.23
N LYS A 159 -10.20 -31.36 9.79
CA LYS A 159 -10.18 -32.83 10.04
C LYS A 159 -11.15 -33.28 11.13
N ARG A 160 -11.58 -32.38 12.00
CA ARG A 160 -12.52 -32.68 13.09
C ARG A 160 -13.98 -32.48 12.68
N ALA A 161 -14.24 -31.81 11.57
CA ALA A 161 -15.57 -31.53 11.05
C ALA A 161 -16.28 -32.81 10.56
N ARG A 162 -17.28 -33.28 11.30
CA ARG A 162 -18.11 -34.44 10.91
C ARG A 162 -19.56 -34.03 10.69
N GLY A 163 -20.10 -34.36 9.52
CA GLY A 163 -21.46 -34.01 9.10
C GLY A 163 -21.63 -32.57 8.59
N LEU A 164 -22.76 -32.30 7.94
CA LEU A 164 -23.03 -31.03 7.24
C LEU A 164 -23.09 -29.83 8.20
N ARG A 165 -23.80 -29.95 9.33
CA ARG A 165 -23.93 -28.86 10.32
C ARG A 165 -22.57 -28.43 10.91
N ALA A 166 -21.64 -29.35 11.10
CA ALA A 166 -20.32 -29.02 11.62
C ALA A 166 -19.48 -28.27 10.58
N ARG A 167 -19.59 -28.66 9.30
CA ARG A 167 -18.92 -27.98 8.19
C ARG A 167 -19.46 -26.57 7.98
N GLU A 168 -20.78 -26.40 7.96
CA GLU A 168 -21.44 -25.09 7.85
C GLU A 168 -20.99 -24.13 8.96
N LYS A 169 -20.91 -24.60 10.21
CA LYS A 169 -20.39 -23.79 11.32
C LYS A 169 -18.93 -23.37 11.12
N ILE A 170 -18.09 -24.26 10.60
CA ILE A 170 -16.68 -23.99 10.36
C ILE A 170 -16.51 -23.03 9.18
N GLU A 171 -17.31 -23.17 8.13
CA GLU A 171 -17.34 -22.24 6.99
C GLU A 171 -17.70 -20.82 7.45
N TRP A 172 -18.78 -20.69 8.23
CA TRP A 172 -19.17 -19.39 8.78
C TRP A 172 -18.09 -18.80 9.70
N ALA A 173 -17.53 -19.60 10.61
CA ALA A 173 -16.44 -19.15 11.47
C ALA A 173 -15.19 -18.74 10.68
N SER A 174 -14.86 -19.47 9.61
CA SER A 174 -13.72 -19.16 8.73
C SER A 174 -13.93 -17.85 7.99
N ALA A 175 -15.14 -17.57 7.52
CA ALA A 175 -15.44 -16.30 6.87
C ALA A 175 -15.36 -15.11 7.82
N VAL A 176 -15.84 -15.25 9.07
CA VAL A 176 -15.67 -14.21 10.10
C VAL A 176 -14.19 -13.98 10.42
N LEU A 177 -13.39 -15.05 10.49
CA LEU A 177 -11.94 -14.95 10.67
C LEU A 177 -11.27 -14.24 9.49
N VAL A 178 -11.66 -14.56 8.25
CA VAL A 178 -11.18 -13.88 7.04
C VAL A 178 -11.55 -12.40 7.06
N LEU A 179 -12.77 -12.04 7.45
CA LEU A 179 -13.17 -10.63 7.58
C LEU A 179 -12.28 -9.88 8.59
N ALA A 180 -12.08 -10.47 9.78
CA ALA A 180 -11.21 -9.87 10.81
C ALA A 180 -9.76 -9.74 10.32
N TRP A 181 -9.25 -10.74 9.62
CA TRP A 181 -7.89 -10.73 9.10
C TRP A 181 -7.72 -9.75 7.92
N ALA A 182 -8.71 -9.65 7.04
CA ALA A 182 -8.75 -8.67 5.95
C ALA A 182 -8.78 -7.24 6.53
N ALA A 183 -9.58 -6.99 7.57
CA ALA A 183 -9.59 -5.71 8.28
C ALA A 183 -8.21 -5.37 8.90
N LEU A 184 -7.53 -6.33 9.54
CA LEU A 184 -6.17 -6.13 10.04
C LEU A 184 -5.15 -5.88 8.92
N THR A 185 -5.29 -6.59 7.80
CA THR A 185 -4.43 -6.42 6.62
C THR A 185 -4.63 -5.02 6.03
N SER A 186 -5.87 -4.55 5.95
CA SER A 186 -6.22 -3.19 5.56
C SER A 186 -5.61 -2.15 6.51
N LEU A 187 -5.66 -2.35 7.83
CA LEU A 187 -4.96 -1.47 8.77
C LEU A 187 -3.43 -1.43 8.53
N SER A 188 -2.80 -2.59 8.36
CA SER A 188 -1.36 -2.66 8.04
C SER A 188 -1.04 -1.99 6.70
N ARG A 189 -1.93 -2.12 5.72
CA ARG A 189 -1.80 -1.57 4.38
C ARG A 189 -1.94 -0.07 4.38
N GLY A 190 -2.97 0.49 5.03
CA GLY A 190 -3.12 1.93 5.19
C GLY A 190 -1.86 2.58 5.74
N GLY A 191 -1.24 1.94 6.74
CA GLY A 191 0.05 2.36 7.29
C GLY A 191 1.22 2.28 6.31
N ASN A 192 1.29 1.23 5.50
CA ASN A 192 2.39 1.07 4.56
C ASN A 192 2.24 1.96 3.31
N ASP A 193 1.04 2.03 2.76
CA ASP A 193 0.82 2.62 1.44
C ASP A 193 0.62 4.13 1.48
N ILE A 194 0.15 4.69 2.62
CA ILE A 194 -0.01 6.14 2.76
C ILE A 194 1.30 6.89 2.51
N GLY A 195 2.43 6.27 2.88
CA GLY A 195 3.76 6.84 2.64
C GLY A 195 4.02 7.14 1.18
N ASN A 196 3.44 6.38 0.23
CA ASN A 196 3.57 6.66 -1.20
C ASN A 196 2.89 7.97 -1.63
N ALA A 197 1.98 8.50 -0.82
CA ALA A 197 1.35 9.80 -1.02
C ALA A 197 2.00 10.89 -0.14
N THR A 198 2.09 10.64 1.16
CA THR A 198 2.44 11.66 2.16
C THR A 198 3.93 11.92 2.27
N ALA A 199 4.80 10.99 1.85
CA ALA A 199 6.26 11.20 1.86
C ALA A 199 6.64 12.45 1.08
N PHE A 200 5.99 12.66 -0.07
CA PHE A 200 6.33 13.72 -1.01
C PHE A 200 5.61 15.05 -0.68
N LEU A 201 4.57 15.01 0.17
CA LEU A 201 3.87 16.20 0.68
C LEU A 201 4.45 16.72 2.00
N SER A 202 4.94 15.82 2.88
CA SER A 202 5.42 16.17 4.22
C SER A 202 6.52 17.25 4.22
N PRO A 203 7.50 17.26 3.30
CA PRO A 203 8.50 18.33 3.21
C PRO A 203 7.91 19.70 2.85
N LEU A 204 6.71 19.74 2.26
CA LEU A 204 6.05 20.97 1.81
C LEU A 204 5.12 21.55 2.88
N VAL A 205 4.56 20.70 3.74
CA VAL A 205 3.62 21.09 4.82
C VAL A 205 4.34 21.28 6.16
N GLY A 206 5.45 20.57 6.40
CA GLY A 206 6.33 20.75 7.55
C GLY A 206 6.00 19.88 8.77
N ASP A 207 4.76 19.40 8.92
CA ASP A 207 4.36 18.48 9.99
C ASP A 207 3.87 17.14 9.39
N PRO A 208 4.62 16.04 9.58
CA PRO A 208 4.24 14.71 9.09
C PRO A 208 2.93 14.18 9.67
N LEU A 209 2.56 14.55 10.89
CA LEU A 209 1.28 14.13 11.49
C LEU A 209 0.10 14.90 10.91
N LEU A 210 0.28 16.16 10.55
CA LEU A 210 -0.77 16.93 9.85
C LEU A 210 -0.90 16.54 8.37
N THR A 211 0.12 15.88 7.83
CA THR A 211 0.13 15.43 6.43
C THR A 211 -0.60 14.09 6.24
N ARG A 212 -0.64 13.26 7.29
CA ARG A 212 -1.36 11.97 7.31
C ARG A 212 -2.80 12.16 7.75
#